data_AF-A0A497AKW1-F1
#
_entry.id   AF-A0A497AKW1-F1
#
_cell.length_a   1.000
_cell.length_b   1.000
_cell.length_c   1.000
_cell.angle_alpha   90.00
_cell.angle_beta   90.00
_cell.angle_gamma   90.00
#
_symmetry.space_group_name_H-M   'P 1'
#
loop_
_entity.id
_entity.type
_entity.pdbx_description
1 polymer ?
#
loop_
_entity_poly.entity_id
_entity_poly.type
_entity_poly.pdbx_seq_one_letter_code
_entity_poly.pdbx_strand_id
1 'polypeptide(L)'
;MSDNLRERLRIAQGQFDEINSLLLDPDSQVINDFLAVVEKYGTVEEINRQAKEARHLPNLMARLKEIDSPYLADLEWLIEQRDQGAFISIADYRRKVLGDRVGEMEFNEDFAVTLEISALQYFPYLIAEAKQAIEQGELMPGRYIRVRKMKEQEADNGDILAVAAAMQIVGASYVETLDTKGTDGSNVHLGGTETITGYFGGVGQPNEYALKWLDEFLYYYTTYGIKQVLNINPGTVFLGYMLHKLGVDNEF
;
A
#
# COMPACT_ATOMS: atom_id res chain seq x y z
N MET A 1 32.27 3.55 34.89
CA MET A 1 32.04 4.42 33.72
C MET A 1 30.74 3.97 33.10
N SER A 2 29.70 4.79 33.10
CA SER A 2 28.48 4.45 32.36
C SER A 2 28.82 4.52 30.88
N ASP A 3 28.95 3.38 30.22
CA ASP A 3 29.02 3.36 28.75
C ASP A 3 27.82 4.15 28.22
N ASN A 4 28.09 5.26 27.52
CA ASN A 4 27.04 6.04 26.90
C ASN A 4 26.55 5.25 25.68
N LEU A 5 25.56 4.39 25.90
CA LEU A 5 24.97 3.54 24.88
C LEU A 5 24.46 4.34 23.67
N ARG A 6 24.11 5.64 23.84
CA ARG A 6 23.70 6.50 22.72
C ARG A 6 24.86 6.83 21.78
N GLU A 7 26.06 7.02 22.30
CA GLU A 7 27.23 7.30 21.45
C GLU A 7 27.60 6.10 20.57
N ARG A 8 27.27 4.87 21.00
CA ARG A 8 27.46 3.66 20.18
C ARG A 8 26.51 3.58 18.98
N LEU A 9 25.42 4.37 18.97
CA LEU A 9 24.49 4.46 17.83
C LEU A 9 24.94 5.46 16.77
N ARG A 10 25.99 6.26 17.03
CA ARG A 10 26.50 7.24 16.07
C ARG A 10 27.11 6.51 14.87
N ILE A 11 26.57 6.80 13.68
CA ILE A 11 27.17 6.38 12.40
C ILE A 11 28.26 7.41 12.05
N ALA A 12 29.48 6.93 11.85
CA ALA A 12 30.63 7.75 11.47
C ALA A 12 30.56 8.15 9.99
N GLN A 13 31.13 9.32 9.67
CA GLN A 13 31.13 9.86 8.30
C GLN A 13 31.70 8.87 7.27
N GLY A 14 32.80 8.19 7.60
CA GLY A 14 33.42 7.23 6.69
C GLY A 14 32.49 6.07 6.28
N GLN A 15 31.54 5.68 7.13
CA GLN A 15 30.56 4.64 6.78
C GLN A 15 29.52 5.15 5.78
N PHE A 16 29.14 6.43 5.85
CA PHE A 16 28.32 7.04 4.81
C PHE A 16 29.07 7.15 3.48
N ASP A 17 30.36 7.47 3.54
CA ASP A 17 31.20 7.58 2.34
C ASP A 17 31.33 6.20 1.66
N GLU A 18 31.57 5.13 2.44
CA GLU A 18 31.61 3.75 1.93
C GLU A 18 30.27 3.31 1.29
N ILE A 19 29.13 3.65 1.92
CA ILE A 19 27.80 3.38 1.36
C ILE A 19 27.65 4.12 0.02
N ASN A 20 27.99 5.41 -0.03
CA ASN A 20 27.89 6.18 -1.27
C ASN A 20 28.83 5.63 -2.36
N SER A 21 30.04 5.21 -2.00
CA SER A 21 30.95 4.56 -2.95
C SER A 21 30.31 3.32 -3.56
N LEU A 22 29.66 2.46 -2.78
CA LEU A 22 28.96 1.29 -3.31
C LEU A 22 27.75 1.65 -4.19
N LEU A 23 26.95 2.65 -3.79
CA LEU A 23 25.74 3.05 -4.52
C LEU A 23 26.06 3.77 -5.84
N LEU A 24 27.22 4.39 -5.96
CA LEU A 24 27.65 5.17 -7.12
C LEU A 24 28.71 4.45 -7.97
N ASP A 25 29.11 3.23 -7.57
CA ASP A 25 30.08 2.43 -8.32
C ASP A 25 29.44 1.91 -9.62
N PRO A 26 29.96 2.31 -10.80
CA PRO A 26 29.42 1.86 -12.10
C PRO A 26 29.57 0.35 -12.33
N ASP A 27 30.47 -0.33 -11.62
CA ASP A 27 30.69 -1.78 -11.72
C ASP A 27 29.83 -2.57 -10.73
N SER A 28 29.03 -1.90 -9.89
CA SER A 28 28.15 -2.55 -8.91
C SER A 28 26.96 -3.22 -9.59
N GLN A 29 27.08 -4.54 -9.80
CA GLN A 29 26.04 -5.35 -10.42
C GLN A 29 24.68 -5.17 -9.74
N VAL A 30 24.64 -5.16 -8.41
CA VAL A 30 23.36 -5.10 -7.65
C VAL A 30 22.63 -3.77 -7.88
N ILE A 31 23.37 -2.67 -8.02
CA ILE A 31 22.79 -1.35 -8.30
C ILE A 31 22.39 -1.25 -9.78
N ASN A 32 23.22 -1.75 -10.68
CA ASN A 32 22.91 -1.76 -12.11
C ASN A 32 21.66 -2.60 -12.42
N ASP A 33 21.51 -3.76 -11.78
CA ASP A 33 20.32 -4.61 -11.94
C ASP A 33 19.05 -3.92 -11.41
N PHE A 34 19.15 -3.19 -10.29
CA PHE A 34 18.06 -2.36 -9.76
C PHE A 34 17.67 -1.25 -10.74
N LEU A 35 18.65 -0.47 -11.22
CA LEU A 35 18.41 0.61 -12.17
C LEU A 35 17.85 0.10 -13.50
N ALA A 36 18.31 -1.05 -14.00
CA ALA A 36 17.78 -1.66 -15.20
C ALA A 36 16.28 -2.01 -15.10
N VAL A 37 15.81 -2.44 -13.91
CA VAL A 37 14.38 -2.66 -13.67
C VAL A 37 13.62 -1.33 -13.65
N VAL A 38 14.17 -0.27 -13.05
CA VAL A 38 13.54 1.07 -13.09
C VAL A 38 13.44 1.59 -14.52
N GLU A 39 14.53 1.52 -15.28
CA GLU A 39 14.63 2.01 -16.67
C GLU A 39 13.65 1.30 -17.62
N LYS A 40 13.27 0.04 -17.34
CA LYS A 40 12.23 -0.69 -18.07
C LYS A 40 10.88 0.06 -18.09
N TYR A 41 10.59 0.86 -17.07
CA TYR A 41 9.33 1.61 -16.94
C TYR A 41 9.42 3.08 -17.38
N GLY A 42 10.62 3.55 -17.77
CA GLY A 42 10.88 4.92 -18.21
C GLY A 42 11.66 5.74 -17.18
N THR A 43 11.69 7.06 -17.36
CA THR A 43 12.30 7.95 -16.36
C THR A 43 11.45 8.04 -15.09
N VAL A 44 12.03 8.49 -13.99
CA VAL A 44 11.30 8.68 -12.72
C VAL A 44 10.10 9.63 -12.91
N GLU A 45 10.26 10.69 -13.70
CA GLU A 45 9.18 11.61 -14.04
C GLU A 45 8.06 10.94 -14.85
N GLU A 46 8.42 10.08 -15.81
CA GLU A 46 7.45 9.31 -16.60
C GLU A 46 6.70 8.30 -15.74
N ILE A 47 7.40 7.57 -14.87
CA ILE A 47 6.83 6.62 -13.91
C ILE A 47 5.78 7.31 -13.03
N ASN A 48 6.14 8.44 -12.41
CA ASN A 48 5.23 9.20 -11.56
C ASN A 48 4.04 9.79 -12.34
N ARG A 49 4.27 10.28 -13.56
CA ARG A 49 3.20 10.82 -14.42
C ARG A 49 2.20 9.72 -14.77
N GLN A 50 2.68 8.56 -15.21
CA GLN A 50 1.83 7.40 -15.55
C GLN A 50 1.00 6.96 -14.35
N ALA A 51 1.62 6.80 -13.17
CA ALA A 51 0.91 6.41 -11.96
C ALA A 51 -0.17 7.42 -11.55
N LYS A 52 0.13 8.72 -11.64
CA LYS A 52 -0.84 9.79 -11.35
C LYS A 52 -2.03 9.75 -12.31
N GLU A 53 -1.77 9.57 -13.60
CA GLU A 53 -2.83 9.43 -14.62
C GLU A 53 -3.65 8.16 -14.41
N ALA A 54 -3.01 7.03 -14.09
CA ALA A 54 -3.68 5.76 -13.82
C ALA A 54 -4.59 5.82 -12.59
N ARG A 55 -4.18 6.53 -11.54
CA ARG A 55 -4.96 6.68 -10.30
C ARG A 55 -6.11 7.70 -10.41
N HIS A 56 -6.09 8.57 -11.42
CA HIS A 56 -7.06 9.67 -11.50
C HIS A 56 -8.50 9.12 -11.57
N LEU A 57 -9.36 9.50 -10.61
CA LEU A 57 -10.71 8.92 -10.46
C LEU A 57 -11.53 8.89 -11.78
N PRO A 58 -11.63 9.99 -12.56
CA PRO A 58 -12.29 9.92 -13.87
C PRO A 58 -11.72 8.88 -14.83
N ASN A 59 -10.41 8.63 -14.81
CA ASN A 59 -9.78 7.63 -15.68
C ASN A 59 -10.08 6.21 -15.18
N LEU A 60 -10.09 5.99 -13.85
CA LEU A 60 -10.52 4.72 -13.26
C LEU A 60 -11.96 4.37 -13.65
N MET A 61 -12.88 5.34 -13.51
CA MET A 61 -14.29 5.19 -13.88
C MET A 61 -14.46 4.93 -15.38
N ALA A 62 -13.70 5.63 -16.24
CA ALA A 62 -13.73 5.42 -17.69
C ALA A 62 -13.27 4.01 -18.07
N ARG A 63 -12.14 3.53 -17.51
CA ARG A 63 -11.64 2.17 -17.75
C ARG A 63 -12.61 1.10 -17.29
N LEU A 64 -13.25 1.28 -16.13
CA LEU A 64 -14.30 0.37 -15.63
C LEU A 64 -15.49 0.30 -16.59
N LYS A 65 -15.88 1.44 -17.17
CA LYS A 65 -16.93 1.51 -18.19
C LYS A 65 -16.53 0.82 -19.48
N GLU A 66 -15.30 1.00 -19.94
CA GLU A 66 -14.79 0.38 -21.18
C GLU A 66 -14.78 -1.14 -21.13
N ILE A 67 -14.55 -1.72 -19.95
CA ILE A 67 -14.55 -3.18 -19.75
C ILE A 67 -15.92 -3.73 -19.34
N ASP A 68 -16.98 -2.91 -19.39
CA ASP A 68 -18.33 -3.25 -18.90
C ASP A 68 -18.32 -3.86 -17.49
N SER A 69 -17.50 -3.28 -16.60
CA SER A 69 -17.33 -3.81 -15.24
C SER A 69 -18.66 -3.78 -14.47
N PRO A 70 -19.03 -4.87 -13.77
CA PRO A 70 -20.24 -4.90 -12.96
C PRO A 70 -20.19 -3.92 -11.76
N TYR A 71 -19.00 -3.43 -11.42
CA TYR A 71 -18.76 -2.59 -10.26
C TYR A 71 -19.04 -1.09 -10.49
N LEU A 72 -19.24 -0.67 -11.74
CA LEU A 72 -19.42 0.75 -12.07
C LEU A 72 -20.64 1.36 -11.38
N ALA A 73 -21.79 0.65 -11.40
CA ALA A 73 -23.03 1.15 -10.80
C ALA A 73 -22.92 1.32 -9.27
N ASP A 74 -22.21 0.42 -8.61
CA ASP A 74 -21.97 0.51 -7.16
C ASP A 74 -21.06 1.70 -6.80
N LEU A 75 -20.10 2.07 -7.66
CA LEU A 75 -19.28 3.27 -7.48
C LEU A 75 -20.07 4.56 -7.70
N GLU A 76 -20.94 4.59 -8.72
CA GLU A 76 -21.85 5.71 -8.96
C GLU A 76 -22.78 5.92 -7.75
N TRP A 77 -23.32 4.84 -7.20
CA TRP A 77 -24.10 4.86 -5.96
C TRP A 77 -23.27 5.39 -4.78
N LEU A 78 -22.02 4.94 -4.62
CA LEU A 78 -21.15 5.38 -3.53
C LEU A 78 -20.83 6.88 -3.61
N ILE A 79 -20.62 7.41 -4.82
CA ILE A 79 -20.45 8.85 -5.06
C ILE A 79 -21.71 9.61 -4.64
N GLU A 80 -22.89 9.15 -5.03
CA GLU A 80 -24.16 9.76 -4.63
C GLU A 80 -24.32 9.78 -3.10
N GLN A 81 -24.03 8.66 -2.42
CA GLN A 81 -24.11 8.58 -0.95
C GLN A 81 -23.16 9.56 -0.25
N ARG A 82 -21.94 9.71 -0.77
CA ARG A 82 -20.98 10.69 -0.27
C ARG A 82 -21.51 12.11 -0.47
N ASP A 83 -21.96 12.43 -1.68
CA ASP A 83 -22.34 13.79 -2.06
C ASP A 83 -23.60 14.28 -1.33
N GLN A 84 -24.50 13.37 -0.96
CA GLN A 84 -25.65 13.69 -0.11
C GLN A 84 -25.36 13.70 1.40
N GLY A 85 -24.12 13.37 1.80
CA GLY A 85 -23.73 13.31 3.22
C GLY A 85 -24.40 12.17 3.99
N ALA A 86 -24.60 11.00 3.36
CA ALA A 86 -25.30 9.86 3.99
C ALA A 86 -24.52 9.21 5.14
N PHE A 87 -23.19 9.34 5.15
CA PHE A 87 -22.34 8.78 6.20
C PHE A 87 -22.36 9.64 7.45
N ILE A 88 -22.43 9.01 8.63
CA ILE A 88 -22.43 9.71 9.91
C ILE A 88 -21.09 10.44 10.13
N SER A 89 -21.15 11.67 10.63
CA SER A 89 -19.94 12.41 11.02
C SER A 89 -19.36 11.86 12.33
N ILE A 90 -18.06 12.08 12.59
CA ILE A 90 -17.45 11.74 13.89
C ILE A 90 -18.18 12.43 15.05
N ALA A 91 -18.59 13.68 14.86
CA ALA A 91 -19.32 14.44 15.89
C ALA A 91 -20.68 13.82 16.21
N ASP A 92 -21.43 13.42 15.17
CA ASP A 92 -22.75 12.80 15.33
C ASP A 92 -22.64 11.37 15.85
N TYR A 93 -21.61 10.62 15.46
CA TYR A 93 -21.32 9.30 16.02
C TYR A 93 -21.00 9.39 17.52
N ARG A 94 -20.13 10.32 17.92
CA ARG A 94 -19.83 10.57 19.34
C ARG A 94 -21.10 10.90 20.13
N ARG A 95 -21.96 11.78 19.59
CA ARG A 95 -23.25 12.12 20.22
C ARG A 95 -24.20 10.93 20.29
N LYS A 96 -24.25 10.09 19.26
CA LYS A 96 -25.07 8.87 19.24
C LYS A 96 -24.65 7.87 20.33
N VAL A 97 -23.34 7.68 20.52
CA VAL A 97 -22.81 6.71 21.49
C VAL A 97 -22.83 7.25 22.93
N LEU A 98 -22.50 8.53 23.11
CA LEU A 98 -22.25 9.12 24.44
C LEU A 98 -23.41 10.00 24.94
N GLY A 99 -24.35 10.38 24.07
CA GLY A 99 -25.43 11.31 24.39
C GLY A 99 -24.89 12.68 24.80
N ASP A 100 -25.51 13.27 25.82
CA ASP A 100 -25.18 14.60 26.33
C ASP A 100 -23.76 14.69 26.92
N ARG A 101 -23.19 13.55 27.33
CA ARG A 101 -21.82 13.49 27.89
C ARG A 101 -20.75 13.94 26.91
N VAL A 102 -21.04 13.98 25.61
CA VAL A 102 -20.10 14.47 24.60
C VAL A 102 -19.64 15.90 24.86
N GLY A 103 -20.49 16.75 25.46
CA GLY A 103 -20.15 18.14 25.80
C GLY A 103 -19.41 18.30 27.12
N GLU A 104 -19.30 17.22 27.90
CA GLU A 104 -18.65 17.21 29.22
C GLU A 104 -17.20 16.70 29.14
N MET A 105 -16.75 16.30 27.95
CA MET A 105 -15.45 15.66 27.76
C MET A 105 -14.69 16.22 26.57
N GLU A 106 -13.36 16.22 26.69
CA GLU A 106 -12.45 16.55 25.61
C GLU A 106 -11.90 15.25 25.00
N PHE A 107 -11.83 15.21 23.67
CA PHE A 107 -11.25 14.10 22.94
C PHE A 107 -9.80 14.43 22.61
N ASN A 108 -8.88 13.57 23.03
CA ASN A 108 -7.48 13.71 22.66
C ASN A 108 -7.28 13.23 21.22
N GLU A 109 -7.05 14.17 20.30
CA GLU A 109 -6.83 13.89 18.88
C GLU A 109 -5.34 13.59 18.56
N ASP A 110 -4.41 13.74 19.50
CA ASP A 110 -2.96 13.46 19.31
C ASP A 110 -2.69 11.95 19.12
N PHE A 111 -3.60 11.10 19.63
CA PHE A 111 -3.53 9.64 19.54
C PHE A 111 -4.78 9.07 18.89
N ALA A 112 -5.29 9.75 17.85
CA ALA A 112 -6.46 9.28 17.11
C ALA A 112 -6.24 7.84 16.62
N VAL A 113 -7.14 6.94 17.01
CA VAL A 113 -7.15 5.56 16.55
C VAL A 113 -7.79 5.48 15.17
N THR A 114 -7.15 4.77 14.26
CA THR A 114 -7.68 4.50 12.92
C THR A 114 -8.50 3.22 12.95
N LEU A 115 -9.77 3.29 12.53
CA LEU A 115 -10.55 2.10 12.23
C LEU A 115 -10.07 1.53 10.88
N GLU A 116 -9.62 0.28 10.91
CA GLU A 116 -9.06 -0.42 9.75
C GLU A 116 -9.83 -1.72 9.47
N ILE A 117 -10.10 -1.99 8.19
CA ILE A 117 -10.43 -3.35 7.73
C ILE A 117 -9.12 -4.03 7.31
N SER A 118 -8.65 -4.97 8.14
CA SER A 118 -7.37 -5.65 7.90
C SER A 118 -7.41 -6.74 6.82
N ALA A 119 -8.57 -6.99 6.19
CA ALA A 119 -8.71 -7.97 5.11
C ALA A 119 -9.88 -7.66 4.17
N LEU A 120 -9.71 -6.71 3.26
CA LEU A 120 -10.64 -6.46 2.15
C LEU A 120 -10.24 -7.30 0.93
N GLN A 121 -11.01 -8.35 0.64
CA GLN A 121 -10.70 -9.31 -0.43
C GLN A 121 -11.31 -8.95 -1.79
N TYR A 122 -12.54 -8.43 -1.78
CA TYR A 122 -13.35 -8.17 -2.98
C TYR A 122 -14.05 -6.83 -2.86
N PHE A 123 -14.16 -6.10 -3.96
CA PHE A 123 -14.85 -4.82 -4.04
C PHE A 123 -16.28 -4.84 -3.46
N PRO A 124 -17.14 -5.86 -3.74
CA PRO A 124 -18.50 -5.89 -3.19
C PRO A 124 -18.57 -5.85 -1.65
N TYR A 125 -17.52 -6.28 -0.94
CA TYR A 125 -17.52 -6.25 0.52
C TYR A 125 -17.39 -4.82 1.05
N LEU A 126 -16.70 -3.94 0.32
CA LEU A 126 -16.67 -2.51 0.64
C LEU A 126 -18.05 -1.88 0.53
N ILE A 127 -18.81 -2.25 -0.51
CA ILE A 127 -20.16 -1.75 -0.73
C ILE A 127 -21.13 -2.28 0.34
N ALA A 128 -20.97 -3.54 0.75
CA ALA A 128 -21.74 -4.10 1.86
C ALA A 128 -21.48 -3.34 3.17
N GLU A 129 -20.21 -3.06 3.48
CA GLU A 129 -19.82 -2.24 4.63
C GLU A 129 -20.38 -0.81 4.53
N ALA A 130 -20.30 -0.17 3.36
CA ALA A 130 -20.85 1.17 3.16
C ALA A 130 -22.36 1.23 3.40
N LYS A 131 -23.11 0.23 2.90
CA LYS A 131 -24.55 0.11 3.13
C LYS A 131 -24.87 -0.09 4.61
N GLN A 132 -24.14 -0.97 5.30
CA GLN A 132 -24.29 -1.20 6.73
C GLN A 132 -23.98 0.07 7.54
N ALA A 133 -22.88 0.74 7.25
CA ALA A 133 -22.46 1.95 7.96
C ALA A 133 -23.50 3.06 7.86
N ILE A 134 -24.12 3.23 6.68
CA ILE A 134 -25.22 4.18 6.49
C ILE A 134 -26.47 3.74 7.27
N GLU A 135 -26.90 2.49 7.11
CA GLU A 135 -28.12 1.97 7.74
C GLU A 135 -28.03 2.01 9.28
N GLN A 136 -26.91 1.55 9.81
CA GLN A 136 -26.68 1.43 11.23
C GLN A 136 -26.09 2.69 11.84
N GLY A 137 -25.73 3.71 11.05
CA GLY A 137 -25.06 4.93 11.52
C GLY A 137 -23.73 4.61 12.21
N GLU A 138 -22.90 3.79 11.57
CA GLU A 138 -21.54 3.42 12.01
C GLU A 138 -20.50 4.25 11.25
N LEU A 139 -19.29 4.36 11.80
CA LEU A 139 -18.19 5.02 11.13
C LEU A 139 -17.62 4.11 10.04
N MET A 140 -17.49 4.65 8.82
CA MET A 140 -16.73 3.97 7.77
C MET A 140 -15.24 3.89 8.15
N PRO A 141 -14.58 2.74 7.94
CA PRO A 141 -13.14 2.60 8.13
C PRO A 141 -12.32 3.57 7.26
N GLY A 142 -11.24 4.11 7.81
CA GLY A 142 -10.34 5.04 7.12
C GLY A 142 -9.11 4.39 6.50
N ARG A 143 -8.91 3.08 6.77
CA ARG A 143 -7.78 2.30 6.27
C ARG A 143 -8.20 0.88 5.90
N TYR A 144 -7.64 0.37 4.82
CA TYR A 144 -7.93 -0.96 4.31
C TYR A 144 -6.66 -1.72 3.95
N ILE A 145 -6.59 -2.99 4.34
CA ILE A 145 -5.54 -3.91 3.89
C ILE A 145 -6.16 -4.90 2.92
N ARG A 146 -5.59 -4.97 1.71
CA ARG A 146 -6.01 -5.93 0.70
C ARG A 146 -5.02 -7.07 0.64
N VAL A 147 -5.40 -8.19 1.25
CA VAL A 147 -4.53 -9.36 1.43
C VAL A 147 -4.54 -10.33 0.23
N ARG A 148 -5.57 -10.23 -0.63
CA ARG A 148 -5.64 -10.92 -1.92
C ARG A 148 -4.55 -10.39 -2.85
N LYS A 149 -3.91 -11.27 -3.62
CA LYS A 149 -2.83 -10.89 -4.54
C LYS A 149 -3.37 -10.07 -5.70
N MET A 150 -2.71 -8.97 -6.06
CA MET A 150 -3.14 -8.10 -7.15
C MET A 150 -3.28 -8.86 -8.48
N LYS A 151 -2.46 -9.87 -8.75
CA LYS A 151 -2.61 -10.71 -9.95
C LYS A 151 -3.98 -11.39 -10.06
N GLU A 152 -4.55 -11.79 -8.94
CA GLU A 152 -5.91 -12.37 -8.91
C GLU A 152 -6.99 -11.30 -9.04
N GLN A 153 -6.75 -10.13 -8.43
CA GLN A 153 -7.67 -8.99 -8.50
C GLN A 153 -7.74 -8.39 -9.91
N GLU A 154 -6.62 -8.35 -10.63
CA GLU A 154 -6.51 -7.86 -12.01
C GLU A 154 -7.39 -8.68 -12.96
N ALA A 155 -7.47 -9.99 -12.72
CA ALA A 155 -8.32 -10.90 -13.49
C ALA A 155 -9.81 -10.85 -13.10
N ASP A 156 -10.19 -10.03 -12.11
CA ASP A 156 -11.54 -9.97 -11.54
C ASP A 156 -12.31 -8.75 -12.04
N ASN A 157 -12.48 -8.66 -13.36
CA ASN A 157 -13.37 -7.70 -14.04
C ASN A 157 -13.33 -6.25 -13.52
N GLY A 158 -12.12 -5.74 -13.22
CA GLY A 158 -11.91 -4.38 -12.76
C GLY A 158 -11.88 -4.18 -11.24
N ASP A 159 -11.84 -5.24 -10.43
CA ASP A 159 -11.82 -5.16 -8.97
C ASP A 159 -10.72 -4.22 -8.42
N ILE A 160 -9.49 -4.27 -8.95
CA ILE A 160 -8.42 -3.32 -8.57
C ILE A 160 -8.84 -1.87 -8.81
N LEU A 161 -9.39 -1.58 -10.00
CA LEU A 161 -9.80 -0.23 -10.38
C LEU A 161 -10.96 0.24 -9.52
N ALA A 162 -11.91 -0.64 -9.23
CA ALA A 162 -13.09 -0.35 -8.44
C ALA A 162 -12.72 -0.03 -6.99
N VAL A 163 -11.82 -0.81 -6.38
CA VAL A 163 -11.34 -0.49 -5.03
C VAL A 163 -10.51 0.79 -5.03
N ALA A 164 -9.59 0.99 -5.98
CA ALA A 164 -8.82 2.24 -6.08
C ALA A 164 -9.71 3.49 -6.23
N ALA A 165 -10.83 3.38 -6.95
CA ALA A 165 -11.83 4.43 -7.08
C ALA A 165 -12.61 4.63 -5.77
N ALA A 166 -13.10 3.56 -5.15
CA ALA A 166 -13.84 3.63 -3.90
C ALA A 166 -13.04 4.29 -2.77
N MET A 167 -11.76 3.97 -2.64
CA MET A 167 -10.87 4.56 -1.64
C MET A 167 -10.75 6.08 -1.81
N GLN A 168 -10.69 6.57 -3.04
CA GLN A 168 -10.72 8.01 -3.32
C GLN A 168 -12.07 8.64 -3.03
N ILE A 169 -13.17 7.91 -3.30
CA ILE A 169 -14.53 8.40 -3.03
C ILE A 169 -14.74 8.58 -1.53
N VAL A 170 -14.39 7.58 -0.71
CA VAL A 170 -14.60 7.63 0.75
C VAL A 170 -13.47 8.32 1.51
N GLY A 171 -12.39 8.70 0.83
CA GLY A 171 -11.23 9.36 1.44
C GLY A 171 -10.39 8.44 2.34
N ALA A 172 -10.33 7.14 2.02
CA ALA A 172 -9.60 6.15 2.80
C ALA A 172 -8.23 5.80 2.19
N SER A 173 -7.32 5.39 3.06
CA SER A 173 -6.02 4.82 2.67
C SER A 173 -6.13 3.31 2.47
N TYR A 174 -5.29 2.75 1.63
CA TYR A 174 -5.25 1.31 1.42
C TYR A 174 -3.86 0.84 1.00
N VAL A 175 -3.59 -0.43 1.30
CA VAL A 175 -2.38 -1.13 0.91
C VAL A 175 -2.75 -2.41 0.18
N GLU A 176 -2.00 -2.72 -0.89
CA GLU A 176 -2.21 -3.89 -1.72
C GLU A 176 -1.18 -5.00 -1.45
N THR A 177 -1.47 -6.21 -1.94
CA THR A 177 -0.57 -7.35 -1.82
C THR A 177 -0.05 -7.80 -3.18
N LEU A 178 1.28 -7.80 -3.33
CA LEU A 178 1.98 -8.36 -4.49
C LEU A 178 1.97 -9.89 -4.48
N ASP A 179 2.16 -10.51 -5.64
CA ASP A 179 2.31 -11.97 -5.78
C ASP A 179 3.69 -12.42 -5.28
N THR A 180 4.73 -11.62 -5.54
CA THR A 180 6.16 -11.81 -5.15
C THR A 180 6.44 -11.55 -3.66
N LYS A 181 5.53 -11.92 -2.76
CA LYS A 181 5.58 -11.58 -1.32
C LYS A 181 6.37 -12.53 -0.42
N GLY A 182 7.17 -13.45 -0.95
CA GLY A 182 7.88 -14.45 -0.13
C GLY A 182 7.27 -15.85 -0.14
N THR A 183 5.97 -15.96 -0.37
CA THR A 183 5.22 -17.23 -0.24
C THR A 183 5.09 -18.01 -1.54
N ASP A 184 5.62 -17.48 -2.65
CA ASP A 184 5.65 -18.05 -4.00
C ASP A 184 6.83 -19.01 -4.23
N GLY A 185 7.52 -19.41 -3.15
CA GLY A 185 8.76 -20.20 -3.20
C GLY A 185 10.04 -19.34 -3.15
N SER A 186 9.90 -18.01 -3.12
CA SER A 186 11.03 -17.06 -3.01
C SER A 186 11.69 -17.03 -1.63
N ASN A 187 10.98 -17.46 -0.60
CA ASN A 187 11.55 -17.65 0.72
C ASN A 187 12.26 -19.00 0.77
N VAL A 188 13.57 -18.99 0.56
CA VAL A 188 14.45 -20.18 0.56
C VAL A 188 14.36 -20.95 1.89
N HIS A 189 13.84 -20.30 2.95
CA HIS A 189 13.58 -20.93 4.24
C HIS A 189 12.29 -21.77 4.32
N LEU A 190 11.53 -21.93 3.24
CA LEU A 190 10.28 -22.72 3.23
C LEU A 190 10.38 -24.07 2.49
N GLY A 191 11.59 -24.60 2.29
CA GLY A 191 11.85 -25.78 1.44
C GLY A 191 12.02 -27.14 2.14
N GLY A 192 12.09 -27.21 3.47
CA GLY A 192 12.27 -28.47 4.20
C GLY A 192 12.37 -28.35 5.73
N THR A 193 12.48 -29.48 6.45
CA THR A 193 12.63 -29.53 7.92
C THR A 193 13.89 -28.83 8.43
N GLU A 194 14.92 -28.74 7.60
CA GLU A 194 16.17 -28.02 7.88
C GLU A 194 16.00 -26.49 7.83
N THR A 195 14.93 -26.01 7.19
CA THR A 195 14.66 -24.59 6.96
C THR A 195 13.57 -24.00 7.86
N ILE A 196 12.88 -24.83 8.64
CA ILE A 196 11.86 -24.44 9.65
C ILE A 196 12.42 -23.44 10.68
N THR A 197 13.72 -23.45 10.95
CA THR A 197 14.37 -22.54 11.89
C THR A 197 14.50 -21.10 11.36
N GLY A 198 14.35 -20.86 10.05
CA GLY A 198 14.31 -19.52 9.46
C GLY A 198 12.98 -18.79 9.69
N TYR A 199 11.94 -19.49 10.14
CA TYR A 199 10.59 -18.93 10.36
C TYR A 199 10.56 -17.82 11.42
N PHE A 200 11.53 -17.81 12.35
CA PHE A 200 11.58 -16.87 13.48
C PHE A 200 12.71 -15.83 13.40
N GLY A 201 13.57 -15.88 12.37
CA GLY A 201 14.76 -15.03 12.25
C GLY A 201 14.68 -13.92 11.20
N GLY A 202 13.69 -13.97 10.30
CA GLY A 202 13.48 -12.99 9.22
C GLY A 202 13.27 -13.67 7.87
N VAL A 203 12.41 -13.08 7.04
CA VAL A 203 12.18 -13.53 5.65
C VAL A 203 13.40 -13.11 4.83
N GLY A 204 14.24 -14.05 4.40
CA GLY A 204 15.30 -13.82 3.42
C GLY A 204 14.81 -14.16 2.01
N GLN A 205 15.16 -13.34 1.01
CA GLN A 205 14.91 -13.61 -0.42
C GLN A 205 16.22 -13.45 -1.20
N PRO A 206 16.47 -14.27 -2.23
CA PRO A 206 17.55 -14.04 -3.19
C PRO A 206 17.36 -12.68 -3.89
N ASN A 207 18.44 -12.02 -4.29
CA ASN A 207 18.40 -10.72 -4.97
C ASN A 207 17.44 -10.71 -6.18
N GLU A 208 17.44 -11.78 -6.98
CA GLU A 208 16.54 -11.92 -8.13
C GLU A 208 15.06 -11.78 -7.74
N TYR A 209 14.66 -12.27 -6.56
CA TYR A 209 13.29 -12.17 -6.09
C TYR A 209 12.95 -10.77 -5.59
N ALA A 210 13.89 -10.06 -4.98
CA ALA A 210 13.70 -8.66 -4.65
C ALA A 210 13.54 -7.81 -5.93
N LEU A 211 14.28 -8.12 -7.00
CA LEU A 211 14.13 -7.47 -8.31
C LEU A 211 12.79 -7.82 -8.99
N LYS A 212 12.31 -9.06 -8.88
CA LYS A 212 10.95 -9.45 -9.33
C LYS A 212 9.87 -8.68 -8.58
N TRP A 213 10.04 -8.47 -7.29
CA TRP A 213 9.15 -7.64 -6.48
C TRP A 213 9.14 -6.20 -6.95
N LEU A 214 10.31 -5.62 -7.26
CA LEU A 214 10.41 -4.26 -7.79
C LEU A 214 9.73 -4.16 -9.15
N ASP A 215 9.98 -5.12 -10.04
CA ASP A 215 9.35 -5.18 -11.36
C ASP A 215 7.82 -5.26 -11.25
N GLU A 216 7.31 -6.16 -10.40
CA GLU A 216 5.88 -6.29 -10.15
C GLU A 216 5.29 -5.01 -9.53
N PHE A 217 5.98 -4.40 -8.56
CA PHE A 217 5.54 -3.15 -7.94
C PHE A 217 5.42 -2.03 -8.97
N LEU A 218 6.46 -1.81 -9.78
CA LEU A 218 6.46 -0.76 -10.80
C LEU A 218 5.36 -0.97 -11.84
N TYR A 219 5.06 -2.22 -12.22
CA TYR A 219 3.91 -2.52 -13.07
C TYR A 219 2.59 -2.03 -12.47
N TYR A 220 2.29 -2.38 -11.21
CA TYR A 220 1.03 -1.95 -10.58
C TYR A 220 1.02 -0.45 -10.25
N TYR A 221 2.17 0.12 -9.92
CA TYR A 221 2.34 1.55 -9.68
C TYR A 221 1.99 2.35 -10.95
N THR A 222 2.59 2.03 -12.10
CA THR A 222 2.36 2.77 -13.34
C THR A 222 1.01 2.45 -13.99
N THR A 223 0.51 1.22 -13.86
CA THR A 223 -0.71 0.76 -14.55
C THR A 223 -2.00 1.07 -13.78
N TYR A 224 -1.93 1.09 -12.45
CA TYR A 224 -3.09 1.23 -11.58
C TYR A 224 -2.94 2.37 -10.55
N GLY A 225 -1.76 2.99 -10.45
CA GLY A 225 -1.52 4.07 -9.50
C GLY A 225 -1.43 3.59 -8.04
N ILE A 226 -1.09 2.32 -7.82
CA ILE A 226 -1.00 1.73 -6.48
C ILE A 226 0.29 2.18 -5.80
N LYS A 227 0.16 2.96 -4.72
CA LYS A 227 1.31 3.55 -4.01
C LYS A 227 1.84 2.73 -2.84
N GLN A 228 0.98 1.98 -2.17
CA GLN A 228 1.30 1.23 -0.95
C GLN A 228 1.14 -0.27 -1.20
N VAL A 229 2.18 -1.04 -0.90
CA VAL A 229 2.14 -2.50 -0.92
C VAL A 229 2.66 -3.09 0.38
N LEU A 230 2.09 -4.22 0.81
CA LEU A 230 2.54 -4.92 2.01
C LEU A 230 3.98 -5.42 1.80
N ASN A 231 4.82 -5.16 2.79
CA ASN A 231 6.23 -5.53 2.74
C ASN A 231 6.68 -6.12 4.07
N ILE A 232 7.33 -7.29 4.03
CA ILE A 232 7.81 -8.00 5.22
C ILE A 232 9.27 -8.47 5.13
N ASN A 233 9.95 -8.20 4.00
CA ASN A 233 11.32 -8.65 3.76
C ASN A 233 12.29 -7.44 3.71
N PRO A 234 13.43 -7.47 4.43
CA PRO A 234 14.41 -6.38 4.43
C PRO A 234 14.93 -5.97 3.04
N GLY A 235 15.09 -6.93 2.11
CA GLY A 235 15.59 -6.64 0.76
C GLY A 235 14.61 -5.81 -0.06
N THR A 236 13.34 -6.19 -0.06
CA THR A 236 12.27 -5.43 -0.73
C THR A 236 11.99 -4.10 -0.03
N VAL A 237 12.14 -4.04 1.31
CA VAL A 237 12.10 -2.77 2.06
C VAL A 237 13.22 -1.85 1.61
N PHE A 238 14.44 -2.35 1.48
CA PHE A 238 15.58 -1.58 0.98
C PHE A 238 15.35 -1.07 -0.45
N LEU A 239 14.93 -1.94 -1.38
CA LEU A 239 14.63 -1.52 -2.75
C LEU A 239 13.51 -0.47 -2.80
N GLY A 240 12.51 -0.62 -1.94
CA GLY A 240 11.45 0.35 -1.78
C GLY A 240 11.96 1.74 -1.38
N TYR A 241 12.83 1.82 -0.36
CA TYR A 241 13.46 3.08 0.04
C TYR A 241 14.39 3.64 -1.04
N MET A 242 15.09 2.79 -1.78
CA MET A 242 15.91 3.22 -2.92
C MET A 242 15.06 3.83 -4.03
N LEU A 243 13.90 3.25 -4.33
CA LEU A 243 12.96 3.77 -5.32
C LEU A 243 12.41 5.15 -4.90
N HIS A 244 12.03 5.28 -3.63
CA HIS A 244 11.62 6.57 -3.07
C HIS A 244 12.75 7.60 -3.11
N LYS A 245 13.99 7.19 -2.80
CA LYS A 245 15.18 8.04 -2.87
C LYS A 245 15.47 8.51 -4.31
N LEU A 246 15.20 7.69 -5.33
CA LEU A 246 15.30 8.09 -6.74
C LEU A 246 14.25 9.13 -7.13
N GLY A 247 13.17 9.27 -6.36
CA GLY A 247 12.11 10.26 -6.57
C GLY A 247 10.78 9.68 -7.05
N VAL A 248 10.61 8.36 -7.04
CA VAL A 248 9.29 7.75 -7.29
C VAL A 248 8.38 8.02 -6.09
N ASP A 249 7.13 8.41 -6.34
CA ASP A 249 6.16 8.80 -5.32
C ASP A 249 5.41 7.57 -4.78
N ASN A 250 6.17 6.57 -4.32
CA ASN A 250 5.69 5.41 -3.59
C ASN A 250 5.69 5.66 -2.07
N GLU A 251 4.78 5.00 -1.35
CA GLU A 251 4.51 5.23 0.07
C GLU A 251 4.79 3.97 0.92
N PHE A 252 5.39 4.16 2.10
CA PHE A 252 5.70 3.11 3.10
C PHE A 252 5.01 3.39 4.42
#